data_AF-A0A091EU60-F1
#
_entry.id   AF-A0A091EU60-F1
#
_cell.length_a   1.000
_cell.length_b   1.000
_cell.length_c   1.000
_cell.angle_alpha   90.00
_cell.angle_beta   90.00
_cell.angle_gamma   90.00
#
_symmetry.space_group_name_H-M   'P 1'
#
loop_
_entity.id
_entity.type
_entity.pdbx_description
1 polymer ?
#
loop_
_entity_poly.entity_id
_entity_poly.type
_entity_poly.pdbx_seq_one_letter_code
_entity_poly.pdbx_strand_id
1 'polypeptide(L)'
;REKGQVRRKVKPLNFRKANFQLFKEIVNRIPWDTALQDKGMELSWQIFNEDFHRAQELAIPRSKKSGKERKRPAWLSREVLVKLKRKKQMHRQWKQGQVTWEEYKDEVGLCRHAVRKDKVKLELSLARDAKNNKKGFYRYVSQKRKPPINNTDKLETTDEETAELLNSFFASVFNGNLSSHTSQVGGQQDGDWGRKVPPTVSENQV
;
A
#
# COMPACT_ATOMS: atom_id res chain seq x y z
N ARG A 1 20.64 -25.86 -6.21
CA ARG A 1 19.98 -24.73 -6.92
C ARG A 1 18.48 -24.82 -6.59
N GLU A 2 18.09 -24.26 -5.45
CA GLU A 2 16.70 -24.34 -4.96
C GLU A 2 15.77 -23.53 -5.85
N LYS A 3 14.70 -24.17 -6.31
CA LYS A 3 13.65 -23.54 -7.10
C LYS A 3 12.87 -22.63 -6.16
N GLY A 4 13.11 -21.32 -6.24
CA GLY A 4 12.31 -20.32 -5.54
C GLY A 4 10.83 -20.58 -5.79
N GLN A 5 10.06 -20.82 -4.72
CA GLN A 5 8.63 -20.96 -4.78
C GLN A 5 8.03 -19.68 -5.38
N VAL A 6 7.56 -19.79 -6.63
CA VAL A 6 6.74 -18.75 -7.26
C VAL A 6 5.41 -18.72 -6.49
N ARG A 7 5.31 -17.86 -5.48
CA ARG A 7 4.04 -17.56 -4.81
C ARG A 7 3.06 -17.09 -5.87
N ARG A 8 2.14 -17.98 -6.30
CA ARG A 8 1.03 -17.61 -7.18
C ARG A 8 0.21 -16.57 -6.44
N LYS A 9 0.34 -15.29 -6.83
CA LYS A 9 -0.49 -14.21 -6.28
C LYS A 9 -1.94 -14.49 -6.68
N VAL A 10 -2.70 -15.13 -5.80
CA VAL A 10 -4.12 -15.43 -5.99
C VAL A 10 -4.85 -14.10 -6.22
N LYS A 11 -5.55 -13.98 -7.35
CA LYS A 11 -6.37 -12.79 -7.63
C LYS A 11 -7.58 -12.83 -6.70
N PRO A 12 -7.86 -11.76 -5.92
CA PRO A 12 -9.00 -11.75 -5.02
C PRO A 12 -10.31 -11.83 -5.80
N LEU A 13 -11.32 -12.50 -5.24
CA LEU A 13 -12.63 -12.66 -5.86
C LEU A 13 -13.45 -11.37 -5.76
N ASN A 14 -14.31 -11.11 -6.75
CA ASN A 14 -15.18 -9.94 -6.76
C ASN A 14 -16.62 -10.30 -6.37
N PHE A 15 -16.88 -10.33 -5.06
CA PHE A 15 -18.20 -10.68 -4.51
C PHE A 15 -19.31 -9.70 -4.91
N ARG A 16 -19.00 -8.45 -5.28
CA ARG A 16 -20.00 -7.50 -5.79
C ARG A 16 -20.60 -7.91 -7.14
N LYS A 17 -19.88 -8.74 -7.90
CA LYS A 17 -20.32 -9.25 -9.21
C LYS A 17 -20.59 -10.76 -9.17
N ALA A 18 -20.71 -11.35 -7.98
CA ALA A 18 -20.99 -12.76 -7.83
C ALA A 18 -22.43 -13.07 -8.27
N ASN A 19 -22.61 -14.17 -8.99
CA ASN A 19 -23.93 -14.74 -9.24
C ASN A 19 -24.24 -15.78 -8.15
N PHE A 20 -24.82 -15.33 -7.04
CA PHE A 20 -25.14 -16.21 -5.91
C PHE A 20 -26.22 -17.25 -6.25
N GLN A 21 -27.10 -16.95 -7.21
CA GLN A 21 -28.12 -17.90 -7.65
C GLN A 21 -27.45 -19.09 -8.36
N LEU A 22 -26.54 -18.82 -9.29
CA LEU A 22 -25.74 -19.84 -9.95
C LEU A 22 -24.88 -20.63 -8.94
N PHE A 23 -24.28 -19.95 -7.97
CA PHE A 23 -23.50 -20.62 -6.92
C PHE A 23 -24.35 -21.63 -6.14
N LYS A 24 -25.54 -21.20 -5.68
CA LYS A 24 -26.49 -22.04 -4.95
C LYS A 24 -26.96 -23.21 -5.80
N GLU A 25 -27.25 -22.97 -7.08
CA GLU A 25 -27.66 -24.01 -8.02
C GLU A 25 -26.57 -25.08 -8.21
N ILE A 26 -25.30 -24.67 -8.39
CA ILE A 26 -24.19 -25.61 -8.54
C ILE A 26 -24.02 -26.46 -7.27
N VAL A 27 -24.02 -25.82 -6.10
CA VAL A 27 -23.84 -26.52 -4.81
C VAL A 27 -24.98 -27.49 -4.51
N ASN A 28 -26.23 -27.11 -4.84
CA ASN A 28 -27.40 -27.95 -4.60
C ASN A 28 -27.54 -29.11 -5.59
N ARG A 29 -26.91 -29.02 -6.77
CA ARG A 29 -26.91 -30.11 -7.76
C ARG A 29 -25.95 -31.25 -7.40
N ILE A 30 -25.04 -31.03 -6.45
CA ILE A 30 -24.06 -32.04 -6.05
C ILE A 30 -24.76 -33.04 -5.10
N PRO A 31 -24.76 -34.35 -5.41
CA PRO A 31 -25.34 -35.38 -4.56
C PRO A 31 -24.39 -35.68 -3.39
N TRP A 32 -24.38 -34.79 -2.40
CA TRP A 32 -23.46 -34.86 -1.26
C TRP A 32 -23.52 -36.20 -0.52
N ASP A 33 -24.71 -36.77 -0.38
CA ASP A 33 -24.91 -38.06 0.28
C ASP A 33 -24.11 -39.18 -0.38
N THR A 34 -24.10 -39.23 -1.72
CA THR A 34 -23.33 -40.22 -2.49
C THR A 34 -21.85 -39.84 -2.59
N ALA A 35 -21.54 -38.56 -2.75
CA ALA A 35 -20.17 -38.08 -2.92
C ALA A 35 -19.32 -38.30 -1.67
N LEU A 36 -19.96 -38.24 -0.49
CA LEU A 36 -19.31 -38.39 0.81
C LEU A 36 -19.54 -39.77 1.43
N GLN A 37 -20.34 -40.64 0.80
CA GLN A 37 -20.61 -41.98 1.29
C GLN A 37 -19.31 -42.80 1.36
N ASP A 38 -19.12 -43.52 2.46
CA ASP A 38 -17.99 -44.42 2.68
C ASP A 38 -16.61 -43.74 2.59
N LYS A 39 -16.56 -42.40 2.70
CA LYS A 39 -15.32 -41.61 2.75
C LYS A 39 -14.98 -41.27 4.19
N GLY A 40 -13.68 -41.34 4.51
CA GLY A 40 -13.16 -40.83 5.78
C GLY A 40 -13.25 -39.31 5.85
N MET A 41 -13.28 -38.76 7.07
CA MET A 41 -13.43 -37.32 7.34
C MET A 41 -12.54 -36.43 6.46
N GLU A 42 -11.25 -36.74 6.37
CA GLU A 42 -10.27 -35.95 5.62
C GLU A 42 -10.58 -35.93 4.11
N LEU A 43 -10.91 -37.09 3.54
CA LEU A 43 -11.29 -37.22 2.13
C LEU A 43 -12.62 -36.50 1.84
N SER A 44 -13.60 -36.64 2.73
CA SER A 44 -14.88 -35.93 2.63
C SER A 44 -14.69 -34.42 2.64
N TRP A 45 -13.81 -33.90 3.51
CA TRP A 45 -13.50 -32.47 3.58
C TRP A 45 -12.76 -31.96 2.34
N GLN A 46 -11.87 -32.77 1.77
CA GLN A 46 -11.19 -32.43 0.52
C GLN A 46 -12.18 -32.35 -0.65
N ILE A 47 -13.04 -33.36 -0.82
CA ILE A 47 -14.08 -33.39 -1.87
C ILE A 47 -14.99 -32.16 -1.74
N PHE A 48 -15.45 -31.87 -0.53
CA PHE A 48 -16.27 -30.67 -0.27
C PHE A 48 -15.56 -29.39 -0.70
N ASN A 49 -14.31 -29.18 -0.27
CA ASN A 49 -13.57 -27.96 -0.60
C ASN A 49 -13.30 -27.83 -2.10
N GLU A 50 -12.95 -28.92 -2.78
CA GLU A 50 -12.73 -28.93 -4.23
C GLU A 50 -13.98 -28.48 -4.98
N ASP A 51 -15.12 -29.07 -4.65
CA ASP A 51 -16.39 -28.75 -5.27
C ASP A 51 -16.90 -27.36 -4.94
N PHE A 52 -16.75 -26.94 -3.68
CA PHE A 52 -17.08 -25.60 -3.24
C PHE A 52 -16.24 -24.54 -3.96
N HIS A 53 -14.92 -24.74 -4.05
CA HIS A 53 -14.03 -23.84 -4.77
C HIS A 53 -14.32 -23.83 -6.27
N ARG A 54 -14.67 -24.98 -6.86
CA ARG A 54 -15.11 -25.06 -8.26
C ARG A 54 -16.38 -24.25 -8.50
N ALA A 55 -17.38 -24.37 -7.62
CA ALA A 55 -18.59 -23.55 -7.68
C ALA A 55 -18.26 -22.05 -7.53
N GLN A 56 -17.31 -21.73 -6.63
CA GLN A 56 -16.86 -20.37 -6.38
C GLN A 56 -16.15 -19.76 -7.61
N GLU A 57 -15.35 -20.54 -8.32
CA GLU A 57 -14.67 -20.11 -9.54
C GLU A 57 -15.62 -19.83 -10.71
N LEU A 58 -16.69 -20.63 -10.83
CA LEU A 58 -17.70 -20.47 -11.87
C LEU A 58 -18.65 -19.30 -11.59
N ALA A 59 -19.04 -19.11 -10.32
CA ALA A 59 -20.05 -18.13 -9.94
C ALA A 59 -19.49 -16.75 -9.58
N ILE A 60 -18.21 -16.66 -9.19
CA ILE A 60 -17.61 -15.42 -8.69
C ILE A 60 -16.44 -15.00 -9.61
N PRO A 61 -16.63 -13.96 -10.43
CA PRO A 61 -15.56 -13.44 -11.25
C PRO A 61 -14.36 -13.00 -10.39
N ARG A 62 -13.15 -13.38 -10.81
CA ARG A 62 -11.92 -12.87 -10.20
C ARG A 62 -11.82 -11.37 -10.43
N SER A 63 -11.52 -10.62 -9.38
CA SER A 63 -11.28 -9.19 -9.53
C SER A 63 -10.06 -8.99 -10.43
N LYS A 64 -10.22 -8.14 -11.44
CA LYS A 64 -9.06 -7.52 -12.06
C LYS A 64 -8.50 -6.65 -10.95
N LYS A 65 -7.20 -6.80 -10.62
CA LYS A 65 -6.49 -5.69 -10.00
C LYS A 65 -6.72 -4.54 -10.97
N SER A 66 -7.56 -3.57 -10.59
CA SER A 66 -7.50 -2.27 -11.22
C SER A 66 -6.10 -1.81 -10.88
N GLY A 67 -5.14 -2.10 -11.76
CA GLY A 67 -3.78 -1.59 -11.61
C GLY A 67 -4.02 -0.10 -11.47
N LYS A 68 -3.81 0.45 -10.26
CA LYS A 68 -4.17 1.83 -9.90
C LYS A 68 -3.87 2.64 -11.13
N GLU A 69 -4.93 3.06 -11.83
CA GLU A 69 -4.75 3.77 -13.08
C GLU A 69 -3.78 4.87 -12.73
N ARG A 70 -2.61 4.89 -13.38
CA ARG A 70 -1.49 5.73 -12.94
C ARG A 70 -1.99 7.16 -13.02
N LYS A 71 -2.56 7.65 -11.92
CA LYS A 71 -3.28 8.92 -11.90
C LYS A 71 -2.29 9.93 -12.40
N ARG A 72 -2.69 10.66 -13.43
CA ARG A 72 -1.88 11.70 -14.03
C ARG A 72 -1.31 12.56 -12.90
N PRO A 73 0.03 12.68 -12.76
CA PRO A 73 0.60 13.50 -11.72
C PRO A 73 0.07 14.93 -11.84
N ALA A 74 -0.23 15.58 -10.71
CA ALA A 74 -0.83 16.91 -10.70
C ALA A 74 0.03 17.98 -11.40
N TRP A 75 1.34 17.77 -11.50
CA TRP A 75 2.27 18.67 -12.19
C TRP A 75 2.30 18.47 -13.71
N LEU A 76 1.70 17.41 -14.24
CA LEU A 76 1.83 17.06 -15.66
C LEU A 76 0.86 17.89 -16.50
N SER A 77 1.33 18.98 -17.12
CA SER A 77 0.55 19.78 -18.06
C SER A 77 0.46 19.15 -19.46
N ARG A 78 -0.40 19.71 -20.33
CA ARG A 78 -0.49 19.33 -21.75
C ARG A 78 0.80 19.66 -22.50
N GLU A 79 1.45 20.78 -22.19
CA GLU A 79 2.71 21.18 -22.81
C GLU A 79 3.84 20.19 -22.51
N VAL A 80 3.97 19.75 -21.26
CA VAL A 80 4.97 18.75 -20.87
C VAL A 80 4.70 17.41 -21.55
N LEU A 81 3.43 17.03 -21.74
CA LEU A 81 3.08 15.82 -22.50
C LEU A 81 3.54 15.90 -23.95
N VAL A 82 3.36 17.04 -24.62
CA VAL A 82 3.83 17.24 -26.00
C VAL A 82 5.36 17.12 -26.07
N LYS A 83 6.08 17.77 -25.15
CA LYS A 83 7.55 17.68 -25.09
C LYS A 83 8.05 16.27 -24.78
N LEU A 84 7.38 15.52 -23.90
CA LEU A 84 7.70 14.11 -23.63
C LEU A 84 7.49 13.23 -24.87
N LYS A 85 6.43 13.48 -25.66
CA LYS A 85 6.20 12.77 -26.93
C LYS A 85 7.29 13.11 -27.94
N ARG A 86 7.64 14.39 -28.09
CA ARG A 86 8.71 14.84 -28.99
C ARG A 86 10.05 14.24 -28.62
N LYS A 87 10.44 14.28 -27.35
CA LYS A 87 11.64 13.59 -26.84
C LYS A 87 11.65 12.11 -27.19
N LYS A 88 10.52 11.41 -27.04
CA LYS A 88 10.41 9.98 -27.39
C LYS A 88 10.58 9.73 -28.89
N GLN A 89 10.06 10.62 -29.73
CA GLN A 89 10.23 10.56 -31.17
C GLN A 89 11.69 10.83 -31.57
N MET A 90 12.30 11.90 -31.06
CA MET A 90 13.71 12.22 -31.32
C MET A 90 14.63 11.10 -30.87
N HIS A 91 14.33 10.42 -29.75
CA HIS A 91 15.10 9.25 -29.33
C HIS A 91 15.07 8.11 -30.37
N ARG A 92 13.91 7.87 -31.00
CA ARG A 92 13.78 6.86 -32.07
C ARG A 92 14.57 7.28 -33.32
N GLN A 93 14.48 8.55 -33.70
CA GLN A 93 15.18 9.08 -34.88
C GLN A 93 16.70 9.08 -34.68
N TRP A 94 17.18 9.47 -33.49
CA TRP A 94 18.59 9.37 -33.12
C TRP A 94 19.09 7.92 -33.15
N LYS A 95 18.29 6.96 -32.65
CA LYS A 95 18.63 5.53 -32.73
C LYS A 95 18.68 5.00 -34.18
N GLN A 96 18.01 5.68 -35.12
CA GLN A 96 18.01 5.36 -36.54
C GLN A 96 19.05 6.17 -37.34
N GLY A 97 19.85 7.01 -36.68
CA GLY A 97 20.86 7.86 -37.34
C GLY A 97 20.30 9.06 -38.11
N GLN A 98 19.00 9.36 -37.98
CA GLN A 98 18.34 10.46 -38.71
C GLN A 98 18.53 11.83 -38.06
N VAL A 99 18.93 11.87 -36.79
CA VAL A 99 19.05 13.08 -35.97
C VAL A 99 20.38 13.03 -35.26
N THR A 100 21.07 14.17 -35.21
CA THR A 100 22.37 14.27 -34.54
C THR A 100 22.21 14.10 -33.02
N TRP A 101 23.30 13.71 -32.35
CA TRP A 101 23.28 13.61 -30.89
C TRP A 101 22.98 14.97 -30.22
N GLU A 102 23.43 16.07 -30.81
CA GLU A 102 23.27 17.44 -30.30
C GLU A 102 21.79 17.86 -30.31
N GLU A 103 21.10 17.69 -31.43
CA GLU A 103 19.66 17.99 -31.55
C GLU A 103 18.81 17.18 -30.57
N TYR A 104 19.16 15.90 -30.37
CA TYR A 104 18.48 15.07 -29.37
C TYR A 104 18.75 15.57 -27.94
N LYS A 105 20.01 15.92 -27.62
CA LYS A 105 20.41 16.43 -26.30
C LYS A 105 19.69 17.74 -25.96
N ASP A 106 19.55 18.64 -26.93
CA ASP A 106 18.85 19.91 -26.76
C ASP A 106 17.36 19.71 -26.46
N GLU A 107 16.69 18.83 -27.22
CA GLU A 107 15.28 18.51 -26.97
C GLU A 107 15.09 17.83 -25.60
N VAL A 108 16.02 16.97 -25.18
CA VAL A 108 16.03 16.41 -23.82
C VAL A 108 16.15 17.52 -22.77
N GLY A 109 17.00 18.52 -23.01
CA GLY A 109 17.16 19.70 -22.16
C GLY A 109 15.85 20.49 -22.03
N LEU A 110 15.21 20.83 -23.15
CA LEU A 110 13.93 21.54 -23.22
C LEU A 110 12.81 20.78 -22.49
N CYS A 111 12.74 19.46 -22.67
CA CYS A 111 11.78 18.61 -21.98
C CYS A 111 12.04 18.62 -20.46
N ARG A 112 13.31 18.53 -20.03
CA ARG A 112 13.68 18.54 -18.61
C ARG A 112 13.34 19.88 -17.96
N HIS A 113 13.61 20.99 -18.66
CA HIS A 113 13.26 22.32 -18.20
C HIS A 113 11.75 22.48 -18.03
N ALA A 114 10.95 22.06 -19.02
CA ALA A 114 9.49 22.14 -18.93
C ALA A 114 8.91 21.35 -17.75
N VAL A 115 9.41 20.13 -17.51
CA VAL A 115 9.01 19.32 -16.36
C VAL A 115 9.30 20.04 -15.04
N ARG A 116 10.46 20.69 -14.91
CA ARG A 116 10.81 21.46 -13.71
C ARG A 116 9.90 22.66 -13.54
N LYS A 117 9.68 23.43 -14.62
CA LYS A 117 8.81 24.61 -14.62
C LYS A 117 7.42 24.29 -14.10
N ASP A 118 6.80 23.21 -14.57
CA ASP A 118 5.44 22.87 -14.15
C ASP A 118 5.36 22.25 -12.75
N LYS A 119 6.41 21.54 -12.31
CA LYS A 119 6.51 21.11 -10.91
C LYS A 119 6.58 22.31 -9.96
N VAL A 120 7.42 23.29 -10.27
CA VAL A 120 7.53 24.53 -9.48
C VAL A 120 6.22 25.29 -9.47
N LYS A 121 5.51 25.39 -10.61
CA LYS A 121 4.17 26.01 -10.66
C LYS A 121 3.18 25.32 -9.73
N LEU A 122 3.13 23.98 -9.74
CA LEU A 122 2.29 23.22 -8.82
C LEU A 122 2.65 23.49 -7.36
N GLU A 123 3.95 23.41 -7.02
CA GLU A 123 4.44 23.64 -5.66
C GLU A 123 4.11 25.05 -5.16
N LEU A 124 4.29 26.05 -6.03
CA LEU A 124 3.93 27.45 -5.75
C LEU A 124 2.42 27.60 -5.48
N SER A 125 1.57 26.96 -6.29
CA SER A 125 0.11 26.99 -6.06
C SER A 125 -0.27 26.32 -4.72
N LEU A 126 0.35 25.19 -4.39
CA LEU A 126 0.10 24.49 -3.13
C LEU A 126 0.57 25.30 -1.91
N ALA A 127 1.70 26.01 -2.03
CA ALA A 127 2.22 26.85 -0.98
C ALA A 127 1.33 28.09 -0.75
N ARG A 128 0.86 28.74 -1.83
CA ARG A 128 -0.07 29.87 -1.77
C ARG A 128 -1.40 29.47 -1.11
N ASP A 129 -1.93 28.31 -1.48
CA ASP A 129 -3.20 27.81 -0.95
C ASP A 129 -3.06 27.01 0.34
N ALA A 130 -1.88 26.98 0.97
CA ALA A 130 -1.65 26.14 2.15
C ALA A 130 -2.59 26.48 3.32
N LYS A 131 -2.98 27.76 3.47
CA LYS A 131 -3.92 28.20 4.50
C LYS A 131 -5.33 27.66 4.28
N ASN A 132 -5.80 27.67 3.04
CA ASN A 132 -7.17 27.26 2.66
C ASN A 132 -7.27 25.74 2.40
N ASN A 133 -6.18 25.12 1.97
CA ASN A 133 -6.10 23.71 1.59
C ASN A 133 -4.92 23.00 2.26
N LYS A 134 -4.92 23.00 3.60
CA LYS A 134 -3.91 22.32 4.42
C LYS A 134 -3.74 20.85 4.02
N LYS A 135 -4.86 20.15 3.77
CA LYS A 135 -4.88 18.73 3.38
C LYS A 135 -4.15 18.48 2.05
N GLY A 136 -4.34 19.35 1.05
CA GLY A 136 -3.67 19.25 -0.24
C GLY A 136 -2.16 19.43 -0.13
N PHE A 137 -1.73 20.43 0.64
CA PHE A 137 -0.31 20.71 0.90
C PHE A 137 0.39 19.56 1.63
N TYR A 138 -0.13 19.14 2.79
CA TYR A 138 0.49 18.05 3.56
C TYR A 138 0.46 16.70 2.82
N ARG A 139 -0.56 16.45 1.99
CA ARG A 139 -0.60 15.28 1.10
C ARG A 139 0.51 15.31 0.05
N TYR A 140 0.85 16.48 -0.50
CA TYR A 140 1.97 16.60 -1.43
C TYR A 140 3.31 16.38 -0.71
N VAL A 141 3.48 16.99 0.47
CA VAL A 141 4.68 16.83 1.29
C VAL A 141 4.89 15.37 1.69
N SER A 142 3.84 14.68 2.15
CA SER A 142 3.93 13.27 2.55
C SER A 142 4.23 12.34 1.37
N GLN A 143 3.76 12.66 0.15
CA GLN A 143 4.14 11.91 -1.06
C GLN A 143 5.62 12.09 -1.44
N LYS A 144 6.26 13.20 -1.03
CA LYS A 144 7.65 13.53 -1.34
C LYS A 144 8.63 13.04 -0.28
N ARG A 145 8.18 12.96 0.97
CA ARG A 145 8.96 12.37 2.05
C ARG A 145 9.09 10.87 1.80
N LYS A 146 10.31 10.36 1.87
CA LYS A 146 10.55 8.93 2.06
C LYS A 146 10.27 8.61 3.54
N PRO A 147 9.78 7.41 3.87
CA PRO A 147 9.80 6.99 5.27
C PRO A 147 11.25 7.05 5.79
N PRO A 148 11.46 7.49 7.04
CA PRO A 148 12.80 7.64 7.63
C PRO A 148 13.60 6.33 7.75
N ILE A 149 12.97 5.20 7.42
CA ILE A 149 13.54 3.84 7.45
C ILE A 149 14.60 3.63 6.35
N ASN A 150 14.63 4.46 5.31
CA ASN A 150 15.55 4.28 4.16
C ASN A 150 16.92 4.95 4.36
N ASN A 151 17.34 5.25 5.60
CA ASN A 151 18.62 5.91 5.88
C ASN A 151 19.81 4.94 5.94
N THR A 152 19.57 3.63 5.83
CA THR A 152 20.60 2.64 5.55
C THR A 152 20.70 2.47 4.03
N ASP A 153 21.85 2.79 3.45
CA ASP A 153 22.20 2.57 2.02
C ASP A 153 22.18 1.09 1.59
N LYS A 154 21.59 0.20 2.40
CA LYS A 154 21.48 -1.23 2.16
C LYS A 154 20.06 -1.52 1.67
N LEU A 155 19.99 -2.06 0.46
CA LEU A 155 18.75 -2.53 -0.14
C LEU A 155 18.28 -3.75 0.67
N GLU A 156 17.42 -3.54 1.66
CA GLU A 156 16.87 -4.61 2.48
C GLU A 156 16.01 -5.55 1.63
N THR A 157 16.29 -6.84 1.78
CA THR A 157 15.80 -7.90 0.89
C THR A 157 14.61 -8.65 1.49
N THR A 158 14.34 -8.49 2.79
CA THR A 158 13.27 -9.22 3.49
C THR A 158 12.45 -8.34 4.44
N ASP A 159 11.16 -8.66 4.58
CA ASP A 159 10.22 -7.89 5.42
C ASP A 159 10.57 -7.95 6.92
N GLU A 160 11.28 -9.01 7.37
CA GLU A 160 11.77 -9.21 8.75
C GLU A 160 12.83 -8.16 9.12
N GLU A 161 13.84 -7.99 8.26
CA GLU A 161 14.93 -7.02 8.44
C GLU A 161 14.39 -5.59 8.61
N THR A 162 13.38 -5.23 7.80
CA THR A 162 12.72 -3.93 7.89
C THR A 162 11.91 -3.76 9.18
N ALA A 163 11.30 -4.83 9.70
CA ALA A 163 10.57 -4.79 10.96
C ALA A 163 11.51 -4.62 12.17
N GLU A 164 12.66 -5.29 12.17
CA GLU A 164 13.70 -5.15 13.20
C GLU A 164 14.35 -3.76 13.18
N LEU A 165 14.66 -3.23 11.99
CA LEU A 165 15.18 -1.86 11.84
C LEU A 165 14.19 -0.82 12.37
N LEU A 166 12.91 -1.01 12.06
CA LEU A 166 11.84 -0.18 12.60
C LEU A 166 11.79 -0.26 14.13
N ASN A 167 11.78 -1.47 14.69
CA ASN A 167 11.69 -1.67 16.12
C ASN A 167 12.90 -1.07 16.87
N SER A 168 14.11 -1.24 16.34
CA SER A 168 15.33 -0.64 16.91
C SER A 168 15.31 0.89 16.84
N PHE A 169 14.83 1.49 15.73
CA PHE A 169 14.66 2.94 15.63
C PHE A 169 13.64 3.47 16.66
N PHE A 170 12.49 2.80 16.79
CA PHE A 170 11.49 3.14 17.81
C PHE A 170 12.07 3.02 19.22
N ALA A 171 12.71 1.91 19.55
CA ALA A 171 13.36 1.72 20.85
C ALA A 171 14.41 2.79 21.12
N SER A 172 15.21 3.20 20.13
CA SER A 172 16.21 4.27 20.30
C SER A 172 15.60 5.64 20.60
N VAL A 173 14.48 5.99 19.96
CA VAL A 173 13.78 7.26 20.21
C VAL A 173 13.12 7.29 21.60
N PHE A 174 12.62 6.14 22.08
CA PHE A 174 11.90 6.05 23.36
C PHE A 174 12.77 5.65 24.55
N ASN A 175 13.89 4.96 24.34
CA ASN A 175 14.81 4.51 25.40
C ASN A 175 16.12 5.34 25.45
N GLY A 176 16.19 6.45 24.71
CA GLY A 176 17.26 7.42 24.82
C GLY A 176 17.23 8.12 26.18
N ASN A 177 18.01 7.57 27.13
CA ASN A 177 18.37 8.09 28.47
C ASN A 177 17.57 7.55 29.66
N LEU A 178 17.59 6.24 29.90
CA LEU A 178 17.39 5.66 31.25
C LEU A 178 18.71 5.33 31.98
N SER A 179 19.83 5.89 31.52
CA SER A 179 21.12 5.86 32.21
C SER A 179 21.49 7.31 32.46
N SER A 180 21.51 7.87 33.67
CA SER A 180 21.70 7.29 34.99
C SER A 180 21.06 8.20 36.05
N HIS A 181 19.97 7.75 36.68
CA HIS A 181 19.70 8.16 38.07
C HIS A 181 19.63 6.89 38.89
N THR A 182 20.83 6.40 39.21
CA THR A 182 21.05 5.44 40.26
C THR A 182 20.44 6.01 41.54
N SER A 183 19.50 5.24 42.08
CA SER A 183 18.85 5.39 43.36
C SER A 183 19.77 5.89 44.47
N GLN A 184 19.44 7.03 45.06
CA GLN A 184 19.80 7.32 46.45
C GLN A 184 18.50 7.46 47.24
N VAL A 185 18.25 6.46 48.08
CA VAL A 185 17.18 6.43 49.08
C VAL A 185 17.33 7.63 50.01
N GLY A 186 16.24 8.36 50.22
CA GLY A 186 16.11 9.34 51.29
C GLY A 186 14.95 10.32 51.09
N GLY A 187 13.82 10.07 51.76
CA GLY A 187 12.81 11.11 52.03
C GLY A 187 11.44 10.89 51.41
N GLN A 188 10.53 10.38 52.25
CA GLN A 188 9.07 10.39 52.17
C GLN A 188 8.48 11.73 51.70
N GLN A 189 7.49 11.69 50.80
CA GLN A 189 6.34 12.60 50.84
C GLN A 189 5.17 12.05 50.01
N ASP A 190 4.01 12.00 50.68
CA ASP A 190 2.72 11.55 50.21
C ASP A 190 2.19 12.34 49.00
N GLY A 191 1.51 11.64 48.11
CA GLY A 191 0.83 12.22 46.96
C GLY A 191 -0.20 11.24 46.39
N ASP A 192 -1.30 11.10 47.12
CA ASP A 192 -2.53 10.42 46.70
C ASP A 192 -3.05 10.96 45.36
N TRP A 193 -3.02 10.12 44.32
CA TRP A 193 -3.72 10.35 43.06
C TRP A 193 -4.71 9.22 42.78
N GLY A 194 -5.75 9.17 43.61
CA GLY A 194 -7.15 8.96 43.23
C GLY A 194 -7.42 8.07 42.01
N ARG A 195 -7.63 6.76 42.27
CA ARG A 195 -8.37 5.87 41.37
C ARG A 195 -9.77 6.44 41.11
N LYS A 196 -10.04 6.89 39.89
CA LYS A 196 -11.40 7.13 39.42
C LYS A 196 -12.02 5.79 38.99
N VAL A 197 -12.89 5.24 39.84
CA VAL A 197 -13.84 4.16 39.51
C VAL A 197 -15.02 4.80 38.75
N PRO A 198 -15.61 4.16 37.72
CA PRO A 198 -16.76 4.71 37.01
C PRO A 198 -18.05 4.57 37.85
N PRO A 199 -19.00 5.52 37.77
CA PRO A 199 -20.16 5.52 38.65
C PRO A 199 -21.23 4.51 38.19
N THR A 200 -21.67 3.71 39.14
CA THR A 200 -22.85 2.83 39.09
C THR A 200 -24.12 3.67 39.03
N VAL A 201 -24.94 3.45 38.01
CA VAL A 201 -26.31 3.98 37.93
C VAL A 201 -27.21 3.11 38.81
N SER A 202 -27.80 3.69 39.85
CA SER A 202 -28.88 3.08 40.63
C SER A 202 -30.22 3.62 40.15
N GLU A 203 -31.08 2.73 39.64
CA GLU A 203 -32.52 2.97 39.50
C GLU A 203 -33.15 3.08 40.89
N ASN A 204 -33.98 4.10 41.11
CA ASN A 204 -34.99 4.10 42.14
C ASN A 204 -36.32 4.49 41.52
N GLN A 205 -37.31 3.63 41.76
CA GLN A 205 -38.71 3.77 41.42
C GLN A 205 -39.37 4.93 42.18
N VAL A 206 -40.37 5.54 41.54
CA VAL A 206 -41.70 5.77 42.11
C VAL A 206 -42.71 5.33 41.06
#